data_AF-A0A2D5E1F9-F1
#
_entry.id   AF-A0A2D5E1F9-F1
#
_cell.length_a   1.000
_cell.length_b   1.000
_cell.length_c   1.000
_cell.angle_alpha   90.00
_cell.angle_beta   90.00
_cell.angle_gamma   90.00
#
_symmetry.space_group_name_H-M   'P 1'
#
loop_
_entity.id
_entity.type
_entity.pdbx_description
1 polymer ?
#
loop_
_entity_poly.entity_id
_entity_poly.type
_entity_poly.pdbx_seq_one_letter_code
_entity_poly.pdbx_strand_id
1 'polypeptide(L)'
;MGESNQTPLERLESMKAQARMGGGEKRMDAQHAKGKLTARERIDLLLDPGSFEEMGMLVTHRSTLFGLDKQQFLGDGVVTGYGTVNGRLVYVFSQD
;
A
#
# COMPACT_ATOMS: atom_id res chain seq x y z
N MET A 1 4.99 -20.92 -25.99
CA MET A 1 5.03 -20.68 -24.53
C MET A 1 3.85 -19.78 -24.23
N GLY A 2 2.79 -20.34 -23.63
CA GLY A 2 1.51 -19.66 -23.49
C GLY A 2 1.61 -18.49 -22.52
N GLU A 3 1.31 -17.30 -22.99
CA GLU A 3 1.01 -16.17 -22.13
C GLU A 3 -0.19 -16.55 -21.28
N SER A 4 -0.01 -16.56 -19.96
CA SER A 4 -1.10 -16.74 -19.00
C SER A 4 -2.14 -15.66 -19.28
N ASN A 5 -3.28 -16.05 -19.83
CA ASN A 5 -4.35 -15.14 -20.21
C ASN A 5 -5.10 -14.68 -18.94
N GLN A 6 -4.43 -13.91 -18.09
CA GLN A 6 -5.04 -13.31 -16.91
C GLN A 6 -6.08 -12.30 -17.36
N THR A 7 -7.28 -12.44 -16.84
CA THR A 7 -8.32 -11.43 -17.00
C THR A 7 -7.87 -10.10 -16.38
N PRO A 8 -8.40 -8.96 -16.85
CA PRO A 8 -8.11 -7.67 -16.25
C PRO A 8 -8.39 -7.62 -14.74
N LEU A 9 -9.40 -8.36 -14.27
CA LEU A 9 -9.75 -8.46 -12.85
C LEU A 9 -8.69 -9.23 -12.05
N GLU A 10 -8.23 -10.38 -12.54
CA GLU A 10 -7.16 -11.14 -11.88
C GLU A 10 -5.87 -10.33 -11.80
N ARG A 11 -5.53 -9.60 -12.86
CA ARG A 11 -4.37 -8.70 -12.85
C ARG A 11 -4.53 -7.60 -11.80
N LEU A 12 -5.70 -6.97 -11.71
CA LEU A 12 -5.97 -5.92 -10.71
C LEU A 12 -5.82 -6.46 -9.28
N GLU A 13 -6.41 -7.61 -8.98
CA GLU A 13 -6.33 -8.19 -7.63
C GLU A 13 -4.90 -8.63 -7.28
N SER A 14 -4.13 -9.16 -8.23
CA SER A 14 -2.71 -9.44 -8.06
C SER A 14 -1.90 -8.17 -7.72
N MET A 15 -2.13 -7.08 -8.45
CA MET A 15 -1.46 -5.80 -8.19
C MET A 15 -1.84 -5.23 -6.81
N LYS A 16 -3.11 -5.31 -6.40
CA LYS A 16 -3.54 -4.90 -5.05
C LYS A 16 -2.87 -5.74 -3.96
N ALA A 17 -2.79 -7.05 -4.14
CA ALA A 17 -2.11 -7.93 -3.20
C ALA A 17 -0.63 -7.56 -3.06
N GLN A 18 0.05 -7.27 -4.17
CA GLN A 18 1.43 -6.80 -4.17
C GLN A 18 1.59 -5.45 -3.45
N ALA A 19 0.69 -4.49 -3.68
CA ALA A 19 0.75 -3.18 -3.04
C ALA A 19 0.58 -3.25 -1.51
N ARG A 20 -0.25 -4.17 -1.02
CA ARG A 20 -0.44 -4.39 0.42
C ARG A 20 0.80 -4.90 1.13
N MET A 21 1.69 -5.59 0.41
CA MET A 21 2.99 -6.05 0.95
C MET A 21 3.99 -4.89 1.14
N GLY A 22 3.74 -3.70 0.57
CA GLY A 22 4.57 -2.52 0.73
C GLY A 22 6.05 -2.79 0.43
N GLY A 23 6.92 -2.47 1.39
CA GLY A 23 8.36 -2.75 1.33
C GLY A 23 8.78 -4.23 1.32
N GLY A 24 7.82 -5.16 1.40
CA GLY A 24 8.01 -6.61 1.42
C GLY A 24 8.03 -7.19 2.84
N GLU A 25 7.75 -8.50 2.95
CA GLU A 25 7.62 -9.24 4.22
C GLU A 25 8.80 -9.00 5.18
N LYS A 26 10.04 -9.07 4.69
CA LYS A 26 11.25 -8.80 5.50
C LYS A 26 11.25 -7.43 6.17
N ARG A 27 10.71 -6.40 5.51
CA ARG A 27 10.65 -5.04 6.08
C ARG A 27 9.51 -4.91 7.08
N MET A 28 8.38 -5.58 6.83
CA MET A 28 7.26 -5.67 7.79
C MET A 28 7.73 -6.34 9.08
N ASP A 29 8.36 -7.51 8.98
CA ASP A 29 8.93 -8.24 10.12
C ASP A 29 9.91 -7.38 10.92
N ALA A 30 10.77 -6.61 10.23
CA ALA A 30 11.72 -5.71 10.87
C ALA A 30 11.05 -4.53 11.60
N GLN A 31 9.88 -4.04 11.14
CA GLN A 31 9.11 -3.04 11.89
C GLN A 31 8.45 -3.66 13.12
N HIS A 32 7.83 -4.83 12.96
CA HIS A 32 7.18 -5.54 14.07
C HIS A 32 8.19 -5.95 15.15
N ALA A 33 9.38 -6.40 14.76
CA ALA A 33 10.47 -6.70 15.70
C ALA A 33 10.94 -5.47 16.51
N LYS A 34 10.68 -4.26 16.01
CA LYS A 34 10.94 -2.99 16.72
C LYS A 34 9.72 -2.53 17.55
N GLY A 35 8.66 -3.32 17.64
CA GLY A 35 7.41 -2.97 18.31
C GLY A 35 6.61 -1.89 17.57
N LYS A 36 6.84 -1.72 16.26
CA LYS A 36 6.16 -0.71 15.45
C LYS A 36 5.17 -1.38 14.50
N LEU A 37 4.00 -0.74 14.34
CA LEU A 37 3.03 -1.08 13.30
C LEU A 37 3.50 -0.58 11.93
N THR A 38 3.04 -1.24 10.86
CA THR A 38 3.18 -0.79 9.46
C THR A 38 2.28 0.42 9.17
N ALA A 39 2.44 1.04 8.00
CA ALA A 39 1.62 2.20 7.62
C ALA A 39 0.11 1.89 7.61
N ARG A 40 -0.29 0.75 7.03
CA ARG A 40 -1.69 0.32 6.96
C ARG A 40 -2.25 -0.10 8.31
N GLU A 41 -1.48 -0.82 9.12
CA GLU A 41 -1.89 -1.18 10.49
C GLU A 41 -2.18 0.06 11.37
N ARG A 42 -1.41 1.15 11.19
CA ARG A 42 -1.68 2.42 11.89
C ARG A 42 -2.98 3.07 11.44
N ILE A 43 -3.29 2.99 10.14
CA ILE A 43 -4.54 3.53 9.57
C ILE A 43 -5.72 2.71 10.07
N ASP A 44 -5.62 1.38 10.03
CA ASP A 44 -6.65 0.46 10.52
C ASP A 44 -6.91 0.62 12.02
N LEU A 45 -5.89 0.99 12.80
CA LEU A 45 -6.03 1.30 14.23
C LEU A 45 -6.72 2.66 14.48
N LEU A 46 -6.48 3.65 13.61
CA LEU A 46 -6.99 5.01 13.79
C LEU A 46 -8.44 5.17 13.34
N LEU A 47 -8.78 4.59 12.19
CA LEU A 47 -10.07 4.77 11.55
C LEU A 47 -11.10 3.76 12.05
N ASP A 48 -12.37 4.13 11.93
CA ASP A 48 -13.48 3.23 12.24
C ASP A 48 -13.40 2.00 11.30
N PRO A 49 -13.66 0.78 11.80
CA PRO A 49 -13.52 -0.45 11.03
C PRO A 49 -14.30 -0.42 9.70
N GLY A 50 -13.62 -0.75 8.61
CA GLY A 50 -14.21 -0.81 7.27
C GLY A 50 -14.53 0.55 6.63
N SER A 51 -14.12 1.67 7.25
CA SER A 51 -14.35 3.02 6.71
C SER A 51 -13.26 3.50 5.75
N PHE A 52 -12.09 2.84 5.71
CA PHE A 52 -10.94 3.32 4.95
C PHE A 52 -11.08 3.07 3.44
N GLU A 53 -10.99 4.14 2.67
CA GLU A 53 -10.94 4.14 1.21
C GLU A 53 -9.56 4.62 0.74
N GLU A 54 -8.73 3.66 0.28
CA GLU A 54 -7.35 3.92 -0.14
C GLU A 54 -7.29 4.56 -1.53
N MET A 55 -6.52 5.64 -1.66
CA MET A 55 -6.23 6.33 -2.90
C MET A 55 -4.77 6.17 -3.28
N GLY A 56 -4.49 6.05 -4.58
CA GLY A 56 -3.10 6.01 -5.08
C GLY A 56 -2.36 4.69 -4.83
N MET A 57 -3.03 3.63 -4.36
CA MET A 57 -2.42 2.31 -4.04
C MET A 57 -1.49 1.77 -5.14
N LEU A 58 -1.82 1.99 -6.42
CA LEU A 58 -1.08 1.44 -7.56
C LEU A 58 -0.11 2.45 -8.22
N VAL A 59 0.10 3.62 -7.61
CA VAL A 59 1.04 4.64 -8.10
C VAL A 59 2.47 4.17 -7.88
N THR A 60 3.36 4.52 -8.80
CA THR A 60 4.81 4.36 -8.67
C THR A 60 5.52 5.68 -9.03
N HIS A 61 6.73 5.89 -8.53
CA HIS A 61 7.56 7.01 -9.00
C HIS A 61 7.84 6.90 -10.51
N ARG A 62 8.20 8.05 -11.10
CA ARG A 62 8.59 8.15 -12.52
C ARG A 62 10.09 8.42 -12.71
N SER A 63 10.85 8.46 -11.62
CA SER A 63 12.30 8.69 -11.66
C SER A 63 13.03 7.53 -12.34
N THR A 64 13.97 7.86 -13.21
CA THR A 64 14.92 6.93 -13.84
C THR A 64 16.36 7.15 -13.39
N LEU A 65 16.56 8.07 -12.45
CA LEU A 65 17.89 8.42 -11.96
C LEU A 65 18.40 7.36 -10.98
N PHE A 66 19.72 7.17 -10.97
CA PHE A 66 20.44 6.32 -10.00
C PHE A 66 19.94 4.87 -9.92
N GLY A 67 19.37 4.33 -11.00
CA GLY A 67 18.86 2.96 -11.05
C GLY A 67 17.48 2.74 -10.42
N LEU A 68 16.77 3.81 -10.06
CA LEU A 68 15.42 3.71 -9.50
C LEU A 68 14.41 3.10 -10.47
N ASP A 69 14.65 3.20 -11.78
CA ASP A 69 13.84 2.53 -12.82
C ASP A 69 13.72 1.01 -12.61
N LYS A 70 14.71 0.40 -11.94
CA LYS A 70 14.77 -1.04 -11.65
C LYS A 70 14.04 -1.45 -10.38
N GLN A 71 13.58 -0.49 -9.56
CA GLN A 71 13.03 -0.74 -8.24
C GLN A 71 11.75 0.08 -8.04
N GLN A 72 10.62 -0.45 -8.50
CA GLN A 72 9.32 0.19 -8.33
C GLN A 72 8.53 -0.46 -7.20
N PHE A 73 7.99 0.37 -6.31
CA PHE A 73 7.05 -0.03 -5.27
C PHE A 73 5.70 0.64 -5.51
N LEU A 74 4.63 -0.16 -5.46
CA LEU A 74 3.26 0.35 -5.51
C LEU A 74 2.97 1.15 -4.24
N GLY A 75 2.35 2.32 -4.40
CA GLY A 75 2.06 3.28 -3.34
C GLY A 75 3.20 4.29 -3.08
N ASP A 76 4.36 4.14 -3.72
CA ASP A 76 5.50 5.08 -3.64
C ASP A 76 5.90 5.49 -2.19
N GLY A 77 5.80 4.55 -1.25
CA GLY A 77 6.19 4.76 0.16
C GLY A 77 5.19 5.52 1.03
N VAL A 78 3.98 5.79 0.54
CA VAL A 78 2.94 6.44 1.33
C VAL A 78 1.56 5.85 1.05
N VAL A 79 0.84 5.50 2.11
CA VAL A 79 -0.57 5.12 2.03
C VAL A 79 -1.41 6.37 2.23
N THR A 80 -2.31 6.67 1.31
CA THR A 80 -3.19 7.85 1.37
C THR A 80 -4.64 7.46 1.21
N GLY A 81 -5.57 8.20 1.82
CA GLY A 81 -6.98 7.92 1.68
C GLY A 81 -7.85 8.76 2.60
N TYR A 82 -9.08 8.32 2.76
CA TYR A 82 -10.05 8.90 3.69
C TYR A 82 -10.84 7.80 4.38
N GLY A 83 -11.50 8.16 5.48
CA GLY A 83 -12.41 7.28 6.21
C GLY A 83 -13.07 8.05 7.34
N THR A 84 -13.50 7.36 8.39
CA THR A 84 -14.16 8.01 9.52
C THR A 84 -13.43 7.78 10.84
N VAL A 85 -13.51 8.75 11.74
CA VAL A 85 -13.13 8.60 13.16
C VAL A 85 -14.31 9.04 14.00
N ASN A 86 -14.89 8.12 14.78
CA ASN A 86 -16.14 8.35 15.50
C ASN A 86 -17.25 8.87 14.56
N GLY A 87 -17.36 8.27 13.36
CA GLY A 87 -18.35 8.60 12.34
C GLY A 87 -18.09 9.92 11.59
N ARG A 88 -16.99 10.63 11.86
CA ARG A 88 -16.66 11.90 11.22
C ARG A 88 -15.63 11.69 10.12
N LEU A 89 -15.90 12.20 8.92
CA LEU A 89 -14.98 12.12 7.78
C LEU A 89 -13.63 12.77 8.10
N VAL A 90 -12.55 12.04 7.82
CA VAL A 90 -11.16 12.51 7.92
C VAL A 90 -10.37 12.04 6.70
N TYR A 91 -9.35 12.82 6.34
CA TYR A 91 -8.35 12.44 5.34
C TYR A 91 -7.04 12.12 6.05
N VAL A 92 -6.36 11.07 5.61
CA VAL A 92 -5.17 10.56 6.28
C VAL A 92 -4.09 10.16 5.27
N PHE A 93 -2.85 10.24 5.72
CA PHE A 93 -1.72 9.58 5.07
C PHE A 93 -0.81 8.95 6.12
N SER A 94 -0.13 7.87 5.75
CA SER A 94 0.82 7.15 6.60
C SER A 94 2.01 6.70 5.76
N GLN A 95 3.21 7.15 6.11
CA GLN A 95 4.45 6.77 5.42
C GLN A 95 4.89 5.36 5.86
N ASP A 96 5.31 4.55 4.89
CA ASP A 96 5.71 3.13 5.05
C ASP A 96 7.21 2.97 5.34
#